data_AF-A0AAW5SPJ6-F1
#
_entry.id   AF-A0AAW5SPJ6-F1
#
_cell.length_a   1.000
_cell.length_b   1.000
_cell.length_c   1.000
_cell.angle_alpha   90.00
_cell.angle_beta   90.00
_cell.angle_gamma   90.00
#
_symmetry.space_group_name_H-M   'P 1'
#
loop_
_entity.id
_entity.type
_entity.pdbx_description
1 polymer ?
#
loop_
_entity_poly.entity_id
_entity_poly.type
_entity_poly.pdbx_seq_one_letter_code
_entity_poly.pdbx_strand_id
1 'polypeptide(L)'
;MAMSRVAPSSAFASIPTDDLGQGDRINLGVASILGHRPDVAGALGSLRAALQSSGTLSPRLVELVRLRIAFHNQCRSCMSVRYQSAVDAGLTEDAVCSLERPEEADDLSDAERSALRFADLFATDHLAIDDAVYDDLRRHFAEDELVELGVHCAYAVGMGRLAATWAVTDDVPGAFRSAETTAAPWISEGVIASG
;
A
#
# COMPACT_ATOMS: atom_id res chain seq x y z
N MET A 1 -5.51 22.67 10.38
CA MET A 1 -4.99 21.49 9.68
C MET A 1 -4.68 20.46 10.75
N ALA A 2 -5.23 19.24 10.67
CA ALA A 2 -5.00 18.24 11.70
C ALA A 2 -3.58 17.69 11.53
N MET A 3 -2.68 18.05 12.45
CA MET A 3 -1.29 17.58 12.44
C MET A 3 -1.23 16.09 12.78
N SER A 4 -0.25 15.39 12.20
CA SER A 4 0.05 14.00 12.57
C SER A 4 0.27 13.86 14.09
N ARG A 5 -0.11 12.70 14.65
CA ARG A 5 0.05 12.41 16.09
C ARG A 5 1.52 12.31 16.51
N VAL A 6 2.40 11.96 15.58
CA VAL A 6 3.85 12.01 15.75
C VAL A 6 4.38 13.09 14.80
N ALA A 7 5.06 14.09 15.35
CA ALA A 7 5.65 15.15 14.55
C ALA A 7 6.76 14.60 13.63
N PRO A 8 6.92 15.12 12.40
CA PRO A 8 8.02 14.71 11.52
C PRO A 8 9.39 15.05 12.13
N SER A 9 10.40 14.26 11.78
CA SER A 9 11.81 14.53 12.12
C SER A 9 12.36 15.69 11.30
N SER A 10 13.34 16.40 11.86
CA SER A 10 14.10 17.41 11.12
C SER A 10 15.05 16.81 10.08
N ALA A 11 15.26 15.49 10.09
CA ALA A 11 16.12 14.79 9.13
C ALA A 11 15.73 15.05 7.66
N PHE A 12 14.46 15.34 7.41
CA PHE A 12 13.92 15.63 6.08
C PHE A 12 13.51 17.10 5.89
N ALA A 13 13.77 17.97 6.88
CA ALA A 13 13.35 19.38 6.83
C ALA A 13 14.03 20.19 5.71
N SER A 14 15.16 19.70 5.19
CA SER A 14 15.88 20.32 4.08
C SER A 14 15.45 19.82 2.70
N ILE A 15 14.55 18.83 2.60
CA ILE A 15 14.02 18.38 1.31
C ILE A 15 13.05 19.44 0.80
N PRO A 16 13.32 20.07 -0.36
CA PRO A 16 12.36 20.97 -0.99
C PRO A 16 11.11 20.16 -1.36
N THR A 17 9.96 20.53 -0.80
CA THR A 17 8.68 19.83 -1.08
C THR A 17 7.87 20.51 -2.16
N ASP A 18 8.20 21.74 -2.53
CA ASP A 18 7.50 22.54 -3.54
C ASP A 18 7.63 21.95 -4.95
N ASP A 19 8.75 21.27 -5.24
CA ASP A 19 9.02 20.61 -6.52
C ASP A 19 8.56 19.14 -6.56
N LEU A 20 8.06 18.60 -5.44
CA LEU A 20 7.60 17.21 -5.36
C LEU A 20 6.14 17.09 -5.82
N GLY A 21 5.86 16.03 -6.59
CA GLY A 21 4.49 15.62 -6.89
C GLY A 21 3.72 15.29 -5.60
N GLN A 22 2.40 15.48 -5.61
CA GLN A 22 1.58 15.28 -4.41
C GLN A 22 1.75 13.88 -3.80
N GLY A 23 1.86 12.83 -4.64
CA GLY A 23 2.11 11.47 -4.17
C GLY A 23 3.42 11.32 -3.40
N ASP A 24 4.48 11.98 -3.84
CA ASP A 24 5.80 11.91 -3.21
C ASP A 24 5.83 12.66 -1.88
N ARG A 25 5.11 13.79 -1.78
CA ARG A 25 4.92 14.49 -0.49
C ARG A 25 4.15 13.61 0.52
N ILE A 26 3.13 12.89 0.07
CA ILE A 26 2.40 11.94 0.93
C ILE A 26 3.33 10.83 1.44
N ASN A 27 4.15 10.24 0.56
CA ASN A 27 5.15 9.24 0.96
C ASN A 27 6.17 9.81 1.95
N LEU A 28 6.60 11.05 1.72
CA LEU A 28 7.53 11.77 2.60
C LEU A 28 6.96 11.97 4.01
N GLY A 29 5.65 12.10 4.18
CA GLY A 29 5.03 12.23 5.50
C GLY A 29 5.34 11.06 6.44
N VAL A 30 5.19 9.82 5.97
CA VAL A 30 5.52 8.62 6.76
C VAL A 30 7.03 8.50 6.95
N ALA A 31 7.81 8.71 5.89
CA ALA A 31 9.27 8.67 5.95
C ALA A 31 9.84 9.69 6.96
N SER A 32 9.24 10.88 7.01
CA SER A 32 9.66 11.96 7.91
C SER A 32 9.46 11.60 9.38
N ILE A 33 8.39 10.88 9.72
CA ILE A 33 8.17 10.36 11.08
C ILE A 33 9.20 9.28 11.41
N LEU A 34 9.44 8.34 10.49
CA LEU A 34 10.48 7.30 10.69
C LEU A 34 11.89 7.89 10.84
N GLY A 35 12.13 9.09 10.30
CA GLY A 35 13.39 9.84 10.42
C GLY A 35 13.82 10.16 11.85
N HIS A 36 12.96 9.98 12.85
CA HIS A 36 13.38 10.01 14.26
C HIS A 36 14.30 8.84 14.62
N ARG A 37 14.29 7.77 13.81
CA ARG A 37 15.11 6.55 13.95
C ARG A 37 15.79 6.22 12.60
N PRO A 38 16.85 6.95 12.22
CA PRO A 38 17.44 6.87 10.88
C PRO A 38 17.91 5.47 10.50
N ASP A 39 18.52 4.70 11.40
CA ASP A 39 18.96 3.32 11.11
C ASP A 39 17.77 2.39 10.81
N VAL A 40 16.65 2.57 11.52
CA VAL A 40 15.42 1.81 11.30
C VAL A 40 14.77 2.21 9.98
N ALA A 41 14.71 3.51 9.69
CA ALA A 41 14.22 4.03 8.43
C ALA A 41 15.04 3.50 7.23
N GLY A 42 16.37 3.48 7.36
CA GLY A 42 17.28 2.92 6.36
C GLY A 42 17.08 1.43 6.12
N ALA A 43 16.87 0.65 7.19
CA ALA A 43 16.58 -0.78 7.07
C ALA A 43 15.23 -1.05 6.37
N LEU A 44 14.18 -0.28 6.71
CA LEU A 44 12.89 -0.38 6.05
C LEU A 44 12.96 0.03 4.57
N GLY A 45 13.72 1.08 4.25
CA GLY A 45 14.00 1.49 2.88
C GLY A 45 14.74 0.41 2.09
N SER A 46 15.73 -0.23 2.72
CA SER A 46 16.49 -1.33 2.10
C SER A 46 15.61 -2.55 1.80
N LEU A 47 14.68 -2.90 2.70
CA LEU A 47 13.70 -3.95 2.45
C LEU A 47 12.82 -3.62 1.24
N ARG A 48 12.27 -2.40 1.18
CA ARG A 48 11.47 -1.96 0.02
C ARG A 48 12.26 -1.97 -1.27
N ALA A 49 13.51 -1.49 -1.24
CA ALA A 49 14.38 -1.47 -2.41
C ALA A 49 14.69 -2.89 -2.90
N ALA A 50 14.90 -3.85 -1.99
CA ALA A 50 15.08 -5.25 -2.35
C ALA A 50 13.82 -5.81 -3.04
N LEU A 51 12.63 -5.61 -2.45
CA LEU A 51 11.37 -6.05 -3.05
C LEU A 51 11.12 -5.42 -4.44
N GLN A 52 11.51 -4.17 -4.66
CA GLN A 52 11.35 -3.51 -5.96
C GLN A 52 12.39 -3.95 -7.00
N SER A 53 13.65 -4.13 -6.60
CA SER A 53 14.75 -4.38 -7.55
C SER A 53 14.97 -5.85 -7.89
N SER A 54 14.59 -6.75 -6.99
CA SER A 54 14.66 -8.20 -7.20
C SER A 54 13.29 -8.88 -7.15
N GLY A 55 12.21 -8.10 -7.16
CA GLY A 55 10.85 -8.61 -7.17
C GLY A 55 10.52 -9.36 -8.46
N THR A 56 9.70 -10.38 -8.33
CA THR A 56 9.23 -11.26 -9.39
C THR A 56 7.75 -11.05 -9.70
N LEU A 57 7.00 -10.47 -8.74
CA LEU A 57 5.60 -10.14 -8.93
C LEU A 57 5.42 -8.90 -9.82
N SER A 58 4.34 -8.89 -10.59
CA SER A 58 3.96 -7.70 -11.37
C SER A 58 3.73 -6.49 -10.45
N PRO A 59 4.26 -5.30 -10.77
CA PRO A 59 3.98 -4.08 -10.01
C PRO A 59 2.48 -3.78 -9.88
N ARG A 60 1.67 -4.13 -10.88
CA ARG A 60 0.21 -4.01 -10.83
C ARG A 60 -0.37 -4.88 -9.71
N LEU A 61 0.01 -6.15 -9.64
CA LEU A 61 -0.46 -7.08 -8.62
C LEU A 61 -0.08 -6.61 -7.20
N VAL A 62 1.18 -6.20 -7.02
CA VAL A 62 1.68 -5.68 -5.74
C VAL A 62 0.86 -4.46 -5.30
N GLU A 63 0.50 -3.59 -6.24
CA GLU A 63 -0.28 -2.39 -5.95
C GLU A 63 -1.74 -2.68 -5.62
N LEU A 64 -2.39 -3.60 -6.34
CA LEU A 64 -3.76 -4.05 -6.02
C LEU A 64 -3.82 -4.62 -4.59
N VAL A 65 -2.87 -5.48 -4.23
CA VAL A 65 -2.74 -6.04 -2.88
C VAL A 65 -2.51 -4.93 -1.84
N ARG A 66 -1.60 -3.99 -2.12
CA ARG A 66 -1.31 -2.87 -1.22
C ARG A 66 -2.56 -2.01 -0.98
N LEU A 67 -3.30 -1.67 -2.03
CA LEU A 67 -4.51 -0.84 -1.95
C LEU A 67 -5.63 -1.55 -1.19
N ARG A 68 -5.81 -2.86 -1.41
CA ARG A 68 -6.80 -3.66 -0.66
C ARG A 68 -6.46 -3.75 0.82
N ILE A 69 -5.19 -3.95 1.17
CA ILE A 69 -4.74 -3.91 2.58
C ILE A 69 -4.87 -2.49 3.16
N ALA A 70 -4.58 -1.46 2.37
CA ALA A 70 -4.74 -0.07 2.81
C ALA A 70 -6.19 0.27 3.18
N PHE A 71 -7.16 -0.29 2.45
CA PHE A 71 -8.58 -0.23 2.79
C PHE A 71 -8.85 -0.87 4.16
N HIS A 72 -8.46 -2.11 4.40
CA HIS A 72 -8.68 -2.77 5.70
C HIS A 72 -8.00 -2.04 6.86
N ASN A 73 -6.83 -1.47 6.62
CA ASN A 73 -6.10 -0.69 7.61
C ASN A 73 -6.65 0.73 7.82
N GLN A 74 -7.52 1.21 6.93
CA GLN A 74 -7.93 2.61 6.86
C GLN A 74 -6.72 3.57 6.79
N CYS A 75 -5.67 3.16 6.07
CA CYS A 75 -4.47 3.99 5.86
C CYS A 75 -4.75 5.02 4.75
N ARG A 76 -5.17 6.23 5.15
CA ARG A 76 -5.59 7.30 4.22
C ARG A 76 -4.52 7.73 3.23
N SER A 77 -3.28 7.92 3.69
CA SER A 77 -2.14 8.21 2.81
C SER A 77 -1.92 7.07 1.81
N CYS A 78 -1.93 5.82 2.28
CA CYS A 78 -1.77 4.66 1.43
C CYS A 78 -2.88 4.55 0.37
N MET A 79 -4.15 4.73 0.75
CA MET A 79 -5.29 4.63 -0.18
C MET A 79 -5.28 5.72 -1.25
N SER A 80 -4.70 6.88 -0.94
CA SER A 80 -4.69 8.03 -1.83
C SER A 80 -3.62 7.99 -2.92
N VAL A 81 -2.64 7.09 -2.85
CA VAL A 81 -1.51 7.03 -3.78
C VAL A 81 -1.67 5.89 -4.77
N ARG A 82 -1.17 6.09 -6.00
CA ARG A 82 -0.81 5.04 -6.97
C ARG A 82 0.67 5.15 -7.27
N TYR A 83 1.41 4.04 -7.31
CA TYR A 83 2.80 4.06 -7.75
C TYR A 83 2.91 4.04 -9.28
N GLN A 84 3.79 4.88 -9.84
CA GLN A 84 4.00 4.99 -11.29
C GLN A 84 4.33 3.63 -11.93
N SER A 85 5.14 2.80 -11.28
CA SER A 85 5.47 1.45 -11.76
C SER A 85 4.24 0.55 -11.95
N ALA A 86 3.21 0.71 -11.11
CA ALA A 86 1.97 -0.04 -11.24
C ALA A 86 1.11 0.49 -12.40
N VAL A 87 1.07 1.82 -12.59
CA VAL A 87 0.41 2.46 -13.74
C VAL A 87 1.07 2.01 -15.04
N ASP A 88 2.39 2.01 -15.10
CA ASP A 88 3.17 1.53 -16.24
C ASP A 88 2.94 0.04 -16.51
N ALA A 89 2.67 -0.75 -15.46
CA ALA A 89 2.26 -2.15 -15.53
C ALA A 89 0.76 -2.36 -15.83
N GLY A 90 0.04 -1.29 -16.20
CA GLY A 90 -1.34 -1.35 -16.65
C GLY A 90 -2.39 -1.24 -15.54
N LEU A 91 -2.05 -0.74 -14.35
CA LEU A 91 -3.05 -0.38 -13.34
C LEU A 91 -3.94 0.75 -13.86
N THR A 92 -5.25 0.56 -13.75
CA THR A 92 -6.28 1.55 -14.10
C THR A 92 -7.13 1.86 -12.87
N GLU A 93 -7.78 3.03 -12.84
CA GLU A 93 -8.72 3.34 -11.76
C GLU A 93 -9.96 2.42 -11.80
N ASP A 94 -10.34 1.89 -12.98
CA ASP A 94 -11.36 0.83 -13.08
C ASP A 94 -10.97 -0.41 -12.28
N ALA A 95 -9.71 -0.86 -12.38
CA ALA A 95 -9.21 -1.98 -11.59
C ALA A 95 -9.15 -1.67 -10.08
N VAL A 96 -8.97 -0.39 -9.71
CA VAL A 96 -9.05 0.04 -8.31
C VAL A 96 -10.51 0.03 -7.83
N CYS A 97 -11.47 0.41 -8.66
CA CYS A 97 -12.90 0.28 -8.37
C CYS A 97 -13.31 -1.19 -8.18
N SER A 98 -12.78 -2.10 -8.98
CA SER A 98 -12.96 -3.54 -8.85
C SER A 98 -12.51 -4.09 -7.49
N LEU A 99 -11.63 -3.39 -6.75
CA LEU A 99 -11.25 -3.79 -5.41
C LEU A 99 -12.38 -3.69 -4.38
N GLU A 100 -13.53 -3.08 -4.69
CA GLU A 100 -14.69 -3.09 -3.80
C GLU A 100 -15.20 -4.53 -3.59
N ARG A 101 -15.33 -5.28 -4.70
CA ARG A 101 -15.79 -6.68 -4.78
C ARG A 101 -14.91 -7.48 -5.76
N PRO A 102 -13.66 -7.81 -5.36
CA PRO A 102 -12.68 -8.45 -6.26
C PRO A 102 -13.16 -9.75 -6.91
N GLU A 103 -13.99 -10.50 -6.21
CA GLU A 103 -14.55 -11.78 -6.64
C GLU A 103 -15.56 -11.65 -7.80
N GLU A 104 -16.16 -10.47 -7.99
CA GLU A 104 -17.14 -10.19 -9.04
C GLU A 104 -16.54 -9.47 -10.25
N ALA A 105 -15.25 -9.10 -10.19
CA ALA A 105 -14.62 -8.23 -11.17
C ALA A 105 -14.08 -8.99 -12.39
N ASP A 106 -14.58 -8.67 -13.59
CA ASP A 106 -14.17 -9.30 -14.84
C ASP A 106 -12.76 -8.88 -15.33
N ASP A 107 -12.25 -7.74 -14.85
CA ASP A 107 -10.95 -7.17 -15.24
C ASP A 107 -9.78 -7.58 -14.33
N LEU A 108 -10.05 -8.46 -13.36
CA LEU A 108 -9.04 -9.13 -12.55
C LEU A 108 -8.78 -10.55 -13.08
N SER A 109 -7.52 -10.96 -13.09
CA SER A 109 -7.11 -12.33 -13.36
C SER A 109 -7.38 -13.24 -12.17
N ASP A 110 -7.37 -14.56 -12.40
CA ASP A 110 -7.49 -15.55 -11.32
C ASP A 110 -6.33 -15.44 -10.30
N ALA A 111 -5.12 -15.14 -10.78
CA ALA A 111 -3.95 -14.89 -9.93
C ALA A 111 -4.16 -13.65 -9.03
N GLU A 112 -4.65 -12.54 -9.58
CA GLU A 112 -4.97 -11.32 -8.81
C GLU A 112 -6.08 -11.58 -7.79
N ARG A 113 -7.16 -12.29 -8.17
CA ARG A 113 -8.23 -12.67 -7.23
C ARG A 113 -7.72 -13.56 -6.10
N SER A 114 -6.88 -14.55 -6.40
CA SER A 114 -6.28 -15.44 -5.39
C SER A 114 -5.40 -14.66 -4.41
N ALA A 115 -4.53 -13.77 -4.91
CA ALA A 115 -3.69 -12.91 -4.08
C ALA A 115 -4.50 -11.91 -3.22
N LEU A 116 -5.57 -11.33 -3.77
CA LEU A 116 -6.46 -10.42 -3.05
C LEU A 116 -7.23 -11.14 -1.94
N ARG A 117 -7.68 -12.38 -2.18
CA ARG A 117 -8.29 -13.22 -1.14
C ARG A 117 -7.30 -13.50 0.00
N PHE A 118 -6.06 -13.83 -0.33
CA PHE A 118 -5.00 -13.98 0.68
C PHE A 118 -4.76 -12.68 1.44
N ALA A 119 -4.67 -11.54 0.75
CA ALA A 119 -4.46 -10.23 1.35
C ALA A 119 -5.59 -9.81 2.30
N ASP A 120 -6.86 -10.11 1.93
CA ASP A 120 -8.03 -9.88 2.77
C ASP A 120 -7.94 -10.66 4.08
N LEU A 121 -7.70 -11.98 3.99
CA LEU A 121 -7.52 -12.83 5.17
C LEU A 121 -6.32 -12.37 6.00
N PHE A 122 -5.19 -12.08 5.36
CA PHE A 122 -3.97 -11.65 6.05
C PHE A 122 -4.19 -10.35 6.85
N ALA A 123 -4.99 -9.43 6.31
CA ALA A 123 -5.32 -8.18 6.98
C ALA A 123 -6.40 -8.32 8.06
N THR A 124 -7.33 -9.28 7.94
CA THR A 124 -8.54 -9.33 8.78
C THR A 124 -8.61 -10.55 9.72
N ASP A 125 -8.22 -11.74 9.24
CA ASP A 125 -8.26 -13.00 9.97
C ASP A 125 -7.20 -13.98 9.44
N HIS A 126 -5.92 -13.69 9.73
CA HIS A 126 -4.78 -14.50 9.27
C HIS A 126 -4.79 -15.94 9.83
N LEU A 127 -5.58 -16.23 10.87
CA LEU A 127 -5.71 -17.58 11.42
C LEU A 127 -6.64 -18.46 10.58
N ALA A 128 -7.46 -17.87 9.72
CA ALA A 128 -8.29 -18.57 8.74
C ALA A 128 -7.55 -18.94 7.45
N ILE A 129 -6.26 -18.59 7.34
CA ILE A 129 -5.41 -18.99 6.21
C ILE A 129 -4.95 -20.44 6.45
N ASP A 130 -5.54 -21.36 5.68
CA ASP A 130 -5.28 -22.79 5.76
C ASP A 130 -4.56 -23.31 4.49
N ASP A 131 -4.35 -24.63 4.44
CA ASP A 131 -3.73 -25.29 3.30
C ASP A 131 -4.51 -25.05 1.99
N ALA A 132 -5.85 -24.92 2.06
CA ALA A 132 -6.66 -24.68 0.88
C ALA A 132 -6.44 -23.28 0.28
N VAL A 133 -6.14 -22.27 1.11
CA VAL A 133 -5.72 -20.93 0.63
C VAL A 133 -4.36 -21.02 -0.07
N TYR A 134 -3.38 -21.72 0.51
CA TYR A 134 -2.06 -21.86 -0.11
C TYR A 134 -2.08 -22.75 -1.37
N ASP A 135 -2.91 -23.79 -1.41
CA ASP A 135 -3.10 -24.63 -2.59
C ASP A 135 -3.72 -23.87 -3.75
N ASP A 136 -4.59 -22.90 -3.47
CA ASP A 136 -5.11 -21.98 -4.48
C ASP A 136 -4.01 -21.04 -5.01
N LEU A 137 -3.25 -20.41 -4.12
CA LEU A 137 -2.13 -19.54 -4.52
C LEU A 137 -1.09 -20.29 -5.37
N ARG A 138 -0.76 -21.54 -5.03
CA ARG A 138 0.20 -22.38 -5.78
C ARG A 138 -0.25 -22.71 -7.21
N ARG A 139 -1.51 -22.49 -7.58
CA ARG A 139 -1.95 -22.59 -8.98
C ARG A 139 -1.41 -21.45 -9.85
N HIS A 140 -1.00 -20.36 -9.22
CA HIS A 140 -0.68 -19.10 -9.88
C HIS A 140 0.74 -18.60 -9.59
N PHE A 141 1.32 -18.95 -8.43
CA PHE A 141 2.57 -18.40 -7.95
C PHE A 141 3.58 -19.50 -7.60
N ALA A 142 4.85 -19.26 -7.94
CA ALA A 142 6.00 -20.05 -7.50
C ALA A 142 6.35 -19.77 -6.03
N GLU A 143 7.17 -20.61 -5.42
CA GLU A 143 7.48 -20.53 -3.98
C GLU A 143 8.18 -19.22 -3.58
N ASP A 144 9.03 -18.67 -4.45
CA ASP A 144 9.66 -17.35 -4.26
C ASP A 144 8.64 -16.20 -4.36
N GLU A 145 7.73 -16.27 -5.33
CA GLU A 145 6.60 -15.33 -5.47
C GLU A 145 5.66 -15.35 -4.26
N LEU A 146 5.41 -16.53 -3.66
CA LEU A 146 4.61 -16.66 -2.43
C LEU A 146 5.28 -15.97 -1.23
N VAL A 147 6.61 -16.11 -1.11
CA VAL A 147 7.37 -15.41 -0.07
C VAL A 147 7.30 -13.90 -0.30
N GLU A 148 7.50 -13.45 -1.53
CA GLU A 148 7.42 -12.03 -1.90
C GLU A 148 6.04 -11.44 -1.60
N LEU A 149 4.96 -12.11 -2.00
CA LEU A 149 3.57 -11.72 -1.72
C LEU A 149 3.34 -11.59 -0.21
N GLY A 150 3.76 -12.59 0.57
CA GLY A 150 3.64 -12.58 2.02
C GLY A 150 4.39 -11.42 2.67
N VAL A 151 5.61 -11.10 2.20
CA VAL A 151 6.40 -9.97 2.72
C VAL A 151 5.76 -8.63 2.36
N HIS A 152 5.21 -8.48 1.15
CA HIS A 152 4.44 -7.29 0.77
C HIS A 152 3.21 -7.11 1.67
N CYS A 153 2.45 -8.18 1.92
CA CYS A 153 1.31 -8.16 2.83
C CYS A 153 1.72 -7.78 4.26
N ALA A 154 2.78 -8.38 4.78
CA ALA A 154 3.30 -8.08 6.12
C ALA A 154 3.72 -6.61 6.27
N TYR A 155 4.46 -6.09 5.29
CA TYR A 155 4.88 -4.69 5.27
C TYR A 155 3.67 -3.76 5.19
N ALA A 156 2.73 -4.02 4.28
CA ALA A 156 1.53 -3.20 4.09
C ALA A 156 0.62 -3.20 5.32
N VAL A 157 0.43 -4.36 5.98
CA VAL A 157 -0.34 -4.45 7.23
C VAL A 157 0.34 -3.67 8.35
N GLY A 158 1.62 -3.94 8.62
CA GLY A 158 2.35 -3.31 9.72
C GLY A 158 2.48 -1.80 9.55
N MET A 159 3.01 -1.37 8.40
CA MET A 159 3.24 0.05 8.13
C MET A 159 1.96 0.83 7.89
N GLY A 160 0.96 0.22 7.24
CA GLY A 160 -0.34 0.86 7.00
C GLY A 160 -1.08 1.15 8.31
N ARG A 161 -1.08 0.21 9.26
CA ARG A 161 -1.67 0.43 10.60
C ARG A 161 -0.91 1.51 11.37
N LEU A 162 0.42 1.50 11.33
CA LEU A 162 1.22 2.57 11.94
C LEU A 162 0.87 3.94 11.34
N ALA A 163 0.89 4.09 10.02
CA ALA A 163 0.55 5.34 9.35
C ALA A 163 -0.88 5.82 9.68
N ALA A 164 -1.85 4.91 9.75
CA ALA A 164 -3.21 5.23 10.19
C ALA A 164 -3.24 5.75 11.64
N THR A 165 -2.53 5.08 12.57
CA THR A 165 -2.44 5.53 13.97
C THR A 165 -1.67 6.83 14.13
N TRP A 166 -0.73 7.16 13.24
CA TRP A 166 -0.06 8.45 13.24
C TRP A 166 -0.87 9.57 12.59
N ALA A 167 -2.01 9.27 11.96
CA ALA A 167 -2.86 10.23 11.26
C ALA A 167 -2.07 11.06 10.23
N VAL A 168 -1.28 10.39 9.38
CA VAL A 168 -0.52 11.07 8.30
C VAL A 168 -1.48 11.50 7.20
N THR A 169 -2.07 12.69 7.33
CA THR A 169 -3.13 13.20 6.44
C THR A 169 -2.92 14.63 5.96
N ASP A 170 -1.73 15.21 6.15
CA ASP A 170 -1.46 16.61 5.81
C ASP A 170 -1.56 16.85 4.29
N ASP A 171 -0.96 15.98 3.50
CA ASP A 171 -0.87 16.11 2.03
C ASP A 171 -1.92 15.32 1.25
N VAL A 172 -2.76 14.54 1.93
CA VAL A 172 -3.72 13.67 1.24
C VAL A 172 -4.83 14.50 0.55
N PRO A 173 -5.40 14.02 -0.58
CA PRO A 173 -6.55 14.65 -1.22
C PRO A 173 -7.75 14.78 -0.28
N GLY A 174 -8.62 15.76 -0.54
CA GLY A 174 -9.75 16.09 0.32
C GLY A 174 -10.63 14.89 0.68
N ALA A 175 -10.90 14.00 -0.29
CA ALA A 175 -11.67 12.78 -0.11
C ALA A 175 -11.13 11.85 1.00
N PHE A 176 -9.82 11.91 1.26
CA PHE A 176 -9.16 11.07 2.26
C PHE A 176 -8.90 11.77 3.60
N ARG A 177 -9.21 13.06 3.78
CA ARG A 177 -8.84 13.80 5.01
C ARG A 177 -9.72 13.51 6.23
N SER A 178 -11.01 13.26 6.05
CA SER A 178 -11.94 13.12 7.19
C SER A 178 -11.87 11.74 7.82
N ALA A 179 -11.50 11.65 9.11
CA ALA A 179 -11.46 10.39 9.86
C ALA A 179 -12.84 9.88 10.33
N GLU A 180 -13.93 10.60 10.05
CA GLU A 180 -15.27 10.32 10.59
C GLU A 180 -15.97 9.15 9.89
N THR A 181 -15.57 8.85 8.65
CA THR A 181 -16.16 7.77 7.84
C THR A 181 -15.08 6.83 7.33
N THR A 182 -15.46 5.57 7.14
CA THR A 182 -14.66 4.59 6.41
C THR A 182 -14.40 5.14 5.01
N ALA A 183 -13.14 5.22 4.62
CA ALA A 183 -12.72 5.59 3.27
C ALA A 183 -12.29 4.35 2.50
N ALA A 184 -12.30 4.44 1.17
CA ALA A 184 -11.80 3.38 0.30
C ALA A 184 -10.98 3.96 -0.86
N PRO A 185 -10.02 3.20 -1.42
CA PRO A 185 -9.20 3.65 -2.55
C PRO A 185 -10.00 4.09 -3.79
N TRP A 186 -11.20 3.52 -3.97
CA TRP A 186 -12.07 3.72 -5.13
C TRP A 186 -13.06 4.89 -5.01
N ILE A 187 -13.00 5.69 -3.93
CA ILE A 187 -13.89 6.86 -3.78
C ILE A 187 -13.38 8.12 -4.51
N SER A 188 -12.16 8.05 -5.03
CA SER A 188 -11.45 9.15 -5.70
C SER A 188 -10.32 8.58 -6.53
N GLU A 189 -9.99 9.26 -7.64
CA GLU A 189 -8.72 9.01 -8.33
C GLU A 189 -7.55 9.18 -7.36
N GLY A 190 -6.58 8.27 -7.47
CA GLY A 190 -5.35 8.35 -6.69
C GLY A 190 -4.37 9.37 -7.28
N VAL A 191 -3.49 9.89 -6.43
CA VAL A 191 -2.36 10.70 -6.87
C VAL A 191 -1.18 9.81 -7.22
N ILE A 192 -0.50 10.11 -8.32
CA ILE A 192 0.67 9.34 -8.73
C ILE A 192 1.89 9.73 -7.89
N ALA A 193 2.59 8.74 -7.36
CA ALA A 193 3.90 8.86 -6.75
C ALA A 193 4.95 8.19 -7.64
N SER A 194 6.14 8.78 -7.73
CA SER A 194 7.21 8.25 -8.58
C SER A 194 7.72 6.89 -8.11
N GLY A 195 7.56 6.59 -6.81
CA GLY A 195 8.05 5.36 -6.18
C GLY A 195 9.36 5.55 -5.44
#